data_AF-A0A1H9Y8K2-F1
#
_entry.id   AF-A0A1H9Y8K2-F1
#
_cell.length_a   1.000
_cell.length_b   1.000
_cell.length_c   1.000
_cell.angle_alpha   90.00
_cell.angle_beta   90.00
_cell.angle_gamma   90.00
#
_symmetry.space_group_name_H-M   'P 1'
#
loop_
_entity.id
_entity.type
_entity.pdbx_description
1 polymer ?
#
loop_
_entity_poly.entity_id
_entity_poly.type
_entity_poly.pdbx_seq_one_letter_code
_entity_poly.pdbx_strand_id
1 'polypeptide(L)'
;MKRNVKRIVKRTAVSIYSAVLFFMINTKQIDASSFASSKLATGTTKLIADVTTWAMGTSIAAIILIAIYFWLRKSGANDQEQARWDKALKRILICVVGIGTTSAVINLLLSYYK
;
A
#
# COMPACT_ATOMS: atom_id res chain seq x y z
N MET A 1 -1.26 -35.47 -19.70
CA MET A 1 -0.90 -34.67 -18.50
C MET A 1 -1.73 -33.39 -18.28
N LYS A 2 -2.05 -32.58 -19.31
CA LYS A 2 -2.71 -31.26 -19.16
C LYS A 2 -4.14 -31.24 -18.54
N ARG A 3 -4.94 -32.33 -18.65
CA ARG A 3 -6.32 -32.39 -18.09
C ARG A 3 -6.37 -32.56 -16.56
N ASN A 4 -5.32 -33.08 -15.93
CA ASN A 4 -5.28 -33.26 -14.48
C ASN A 4 -4.82 -31.95 -13.79
N VAL A 5 -3.89 -31.22 -14.41
CA VAL A 5 -3.46 -29.89 -13.96
C VAL A 5 -4.62 -28.90 -13.94
N LYS A 6 -5.43 -28.82 -15.01
CA LYS A 6 -6.62 -27.94 -15.04
C LYS A 6 -7.66 -28.28 -13.96
N ARG A 7 -7.78 -29.55 -13.56
CA ARG A 7 -8.68 -29.98 -12.48
C ARG A 7 -8.14 -29.61 -11.10
N ILE A 8 -6.82 -29.72 -10.89
CA ILE A 8 -6.18 -29.32 -9.64
C ILE A 8 -6.27 -27.79 -9.47
N VAL A 9 -5.96 -27.01 -10.50
CA VAL A 9 -6.06 -25.54 -10.48
C VAL A 9 -7.49 -25.07 -10.18
N LYS A 10 -8.51 -25.70 -10.77
CA LYS A 10 -9.91 -25.38 -10.47
C LYS A 10 -10.29 -25.73 -9.03
N ARG A 11 -9.80 -26.86 -8.50
CA ARG A 11 -10.05 -27.27 -7.11
C ARG A 11 -9.37 -26.35 -6.10
N THR A 12 -8.13 -25.92 -6.36
CA THR A 12 -7.45 -24.94 -5.52
C THR A 12 -8.12 -23.58 -5.59
N ALA A 13 -8.58 -23.14 -6.77
CA ALA A 13 -9.31 -21.88 -6.91
C ALA A 13 -10.64 -21.89 -6.14
N VAL A 14 -11.40 -23.00 -6.20
CA VAL A 14 -12.65 -23.16 -5.44
C VAL A 14 -12.38 -23.23 -3.93
N SER A 15 -11.31 -23.91 -3.51
CA SER A 15 -10.90 -23.97 -2.09
C SER A 15 -10.53 -22.58 -1.56
N ILE A 16 -9.78 -21.80 -2.31
CA ILE A 16 -9.44 -20.41 -1.96
C ILE A 16 -10.70 -19.56 -1.85
N TYR A 17 -11.63 -19.67 -2.81
CA TYR A 17 -12.89 -18.93 -2.79
C TYR A 17 -13.75 -19.30 -1.56
N SER A 18 -13.81 -20.59 -1.22
CA SER A 18 -14.54 -21.07 -0.04
C SER A 18 -13.91 -20.62 1.28
N ALA A 19 -12.58 -20.53 1.35
CA ALA A 19 -11.87 -20.05 2.53
C ALA A 19 -12.07 -18.53 2.74
N VAL A 20 -12.10 -17.76 1.66
CA VAL A 20 -12.40 -16.32 1.70
C VAL A 20 -13.84 -16.07 2.17
N LEU A 21 -14.81 -16.83 1.64
CA LEU A 21 -16.21 -16.74 2.10
C LEU A 21 -16.35 -17.14 3.56
N PHE A 22 -15.67 -18.20 4.00
CA PHE A 22 -15.67 -18.62 5.41
C PHE A 22 -15.06 -17.56 6.33
N PHE A 23 -13.98 -16.89 5.90
CA PHE A 23 -13.37 -15.79 6.65
C PHE A 23 -14.30 -14.58 6.77
N MET A 24 -15.05 -14.25 5.70
CA MET A 24 -16.02 -13.14 5.74
C MET A 24 -17.25 -13.40 6.60
N ILE A 25 -17.72 -14.65 6.69
CA ILE A 25 -18.87 -15.00 7.54
C ILE A 25 -18.50 -15.06 9.03
N ASN A 26 -17.22 -15.34 9.34
CA ASN A 26 -16.73 -15.44 10.72
C ASN A 26 -16.19 -14.12 11.29
N THR A 27 -16.36 -12.99 10.60
CA THR A 27 -16.07 -11.68 11.20
C THR A 27 -17.10 -11.40 12.30
N LYS A 28 -16.77 -11.78 13.53
CA LYS A 28 -17.47 -11.31 14.73
C LYS A 28 -17.39 -9.78 14.73
N GLN A 29 -18.52 -9.10 14.52
CA GLN A 29 -18.63 -7.67 14.81
C GLN A 29 -18.48 -7.52 16.33
N ILE A 30 -17.26 -7.21 16.77
CA ILE A 30 -17.03 -6.79 18.15
C ILE A 30 -17.62 -5.39 18.23
N ASP A 31 -18.72 -5.27 18.96
CA ASP A 31 -19.44 -4.02 19.19
C ASP A 31 -18.52 -3.06 19.98
N ALA A 32 -17.80 -2.20 19.25
CA ALA A 32 -16.83 -1.23 19.79
C ALA A 32 -17.51 0.06 20.29
N SER A 33 -18.83 0.05 20.46
CA SER A 33 -19.66 1.22 20.78
C SER A 33 -19.26 1.97 22.05
N SER A 34 -18.51 1.33 22.97
CA SER A 34 -18.04 1.98 24.21
C SER A 34 -16.56 2.43 24.18
N PHE A 35 -15.72 1.91 23.26
CA PHE A 35 -14.29 2.28 23.18
C PHE A 35 -13.96 3.21 22.01
N ALA A 36 -14.69 3.13 20.89
CA ALA A 36 -14.49 3.99 19.72
C ALA A 36 -14.89 5.46 19.97
N SER A 37 -15.82 5.68 20.92
CA SER A 37 -16.32 6.99 21.35
C SER A 37 -15.47 7.65 22.45
N SER A 38 -14.45 6.96 22.97
CA SER A 38 -13.53 7.53 23.97
C SER A 38 -12.59 8.53 23.31
N LYS A 39 -12.42 9.72 23.93
CA LYS A 39 -11.52 10.80 23.45
C LYS A 39 -10.10 10.32 23.15
N LEU A 40 -9.64 9.25 23.81
CA LEU A 40 -8.35 8.62 23.55
C LEU A 40 -8.30 7.94 22.17
N ALA A 41 -9.30 7.12 21.83
CA ALA A 41 -9.35 6.41 20.55
C ALA A 41 -9.57 7.38 19.36
N THR A 42 -10.42 8.39 19.54
CA THR A 42 -10.63 9.42 18.52
C THR A 42 -9.44 10.39 18.40
N GLY A 43 -8.69 10.60 19.50
CA GLY A 43 -7.49 11.44 19.52
C GLY A 43 -6.29 10.76 18.84
N THR A 44 -6.06 9.48 19.12
CA THR A 44 -4.96 8.72 18.50
C THR A 44 -5.20 8.48 17.01
N THR A 45 -6.44 8.23 16.59
CA THR A 45 -6.80 8.10 15.17
C THR A 45 -6.55 9.40 14.41
N LYS A 46 -6.89 10.56 14.99
CA LYS A 46 -6.56 11.87 14.40
C LYS A 46 -5.05 12.12 14.34
N LEU A 47 -4.31 11.79 15.40
CA LEU A 47 -2.85 11.95 15.41
C LEU A 47 -2.19 11.10 14.32
N ILE A 48 -2.60 9.84 14.18
CA ILE A 48 -2.09 8.93 13.15
C ILE A 48 -2.47 9.44 11.75
N ALA A 49 -3.69 9.92 11.56
CA ALA A 49 -4.14 10.48 10.28
C ALA A 49 -3.34 11.74 9.91
N ASP A 50 -3.13 12.66 10.84
CA ASP A 50 -2.40 13.90 10.61
C ASP A 50 -0.92 13.64 10.33
N VAL A 51 -0.27 12.79 11.14
CA VAL A 51 1.14 12.40 10.93
C VAL A 51 1.29 11.67 9.59
N THR A 52 0.37 10.78 9.24
CA THR A 52 0.40 10.07 7.95
C THR A 52 0.23 11.03 6.78
N THR A 53 -0.71 11.97 6.86
CA THR A 53 -0.96 12.94 5.78
C THR A 53 0.23 13.86 5.57
N TRP A 54 0.82 14.36 6.66
CA TRP A 54 2.02 15.19 6.61
C TRP A 54 3.24 14.40 6.10
N ALA A 55 3.43 13.16 6.57
CA ALA A 55 4.52 12.30 6.11
C ALA A 55 4.37 11.90 4.63
N MET A 56 3.16 11.67 4.15
CA MET A 56 2.89 11.40 2.74
C MET A 56 3.14 12.63 1.87
N GLY A 57 2.68 13.80 2.30
CA GLY A 57 2.90 15.05 1.58
C GLY A 57 4.39 15.38 1.43
N THR A 58 5.15 15.27 2.52
CA THR A 58 6.62 15.50 2.50
C THR A 58 7.36 14.46 1.67
N SER A 59 6.95 13.19 1.74
CA SER A 59 7.55 12.11 0.92
C SER A 59 7.34 12.33 -0.58
N ILE A 60 6.12 12.69 -1.00
CA ILE A 60 5.80 12.93 -2.42
C ILE A 60 6.57 14.16 -2.93
N ALA A 61 6.63 15.25 -2.15
CA ALA A 61 7.38 16.44 -2.52
C ALA A 61 8.89 16.13 -2.70
N ALA A 62 9.48 15.36 -1.78
CA ALA A 62 10.87 14.93 -1.89
C ALA A 62 11.11 14.05 -3.13
N ILE A 63 10.20 13.13 -3.44
CA ILE A 63 10.29 12.28 -4.63
C ILE A 63 10.27 13.09 -5.92
N ILE A 64 9.42 14.11 -6.03
CA ILE A 64 9.33 14.97 -7.22
C ILE A 64 10.63 15.74 -7.43
N LEU A 65 11.19 16.33 -6.37
CA LEU A 65 12.47 17.06 -6.45
C LEU A 65 13.61 16.16 -6.90
N ILE A 66 13.69 14.95 -6.34
CA ILE A 66 14.69 13.94 -6.71
C ILE A 66 14.49 13.52 -8.17
N ALA A 67 13.25 13.25 -8.59
CA ALA A 67 12.97 12.85 -9.98
C ALA A 67 13.42 13.91 -11.00
N ILE A 68 13.14 15.19 -10.73
CA ILE A 68 13.54 16.31 -11.59
C ILE A 68 15.07 16.44 -11.66
N TYR A 69 15.76 16.38 -10.52
CA TYR A 69 17.22 16.42 -10.48
C TYR A 69 17.85 15.29 -11.30
N PHE A 70 17.34 14.06 -11.15
CA PHE A 70 17.83 12.88 -11.87
C PHE A 70 17.57 12.98 -13.38
N TRP A 71 16.44 13.54 -13.80
CA TRP A 71 16.16 13.81 -15.21
C TRP A 71 17.16 14.78 -15.84
N LEU A 72 17.45 15.90 -15.16
CA LEU A 72 18.42 16.88 -15.63
C LEU A 72 19.83 16.30 -15.71
N ARG A 73 20.24 15.51 -14.71
CA ARG A 73 21.56 14.87 -14.69
C ARG A 73 21.70 13.79 -15.76
N LYS A 74 20.62 13.04 -16.05
CA LYS A 74 20.60 11.99 -17.07
C LYS A 74 20.84 12.55 -18.47
N SER A 75 20.34 13.76 -18.77
CA SER A 75 20.45 14.37 -20.10
C SER A 75 21.89 14.62 -20.58
N GLY A 76 22.87 14.67 -19.68
CA GLY A 76 24.28 14.88 -20.01
C GLY A 76 25.19 13.68 -19.71
N ALA A 77 24.62 12.49 -19.51
CA ALA A 77 25.33 11.31 -19.01
C ALA A 77 25.55 10.26 -20.10
N ASN A 78 26.73 9.62 -20.11
CA ASN A 78 27.08 8.55 -21.06
C ASN A 78 26.22 7.28 -20.85
N ASP A 79 26.15 6.39 -21.84
CA ASP A 79 25.28 5.18 -21.82
C ASP A 79 25.36 4.34 -20.53
N GLN A 80 26.57 4.20 -19.97
CA GLN A 80 26.80 3.47 -18.72
C GLN A 80 26.20 4.17 -17.49
N GLU A 81 26.21 5.50 -17.47
CA GLU A 81 25.61 6.29 -16.41
C GLU A 81 24.08 6.32 -16.54
N GLN A 82 23.55 6.43 -17.77
CA GLN A 82 22.11 6.37 -18.02
C GLN A 82 21.48 5.09 -17.47
N ALA A 83 22.14 3.93 -17.63
CA ALA A 83 21.66 2.66 -17.09
C ALA A 83 21.60 2.62 -15.55
N ARG A 84 22.50 3.34 -14.86
CA ARG A 84 22.46 3.50 -13.39
C ARG A 84 21.29 4.39 -12.98
N TRP A 85 21.10 5.50 -13.69
CA TRP A 85 20.01 6.45 -13.43
C TRP A 85 18.63 5.84 -13.71
N ASP A 86 18.51 4.97 -14.71
CA ASP A 86 17.26 4.24 -15.00
C ASP A 86 16.86 3.25 -13.90
N LYS A 87 17.84 2.57 -13.29
CA LYS A 87 17.58 1.72 -12.12
C LYS A 87 17.11 2.55 -10.92
N ALA A 88 17.64 3.76 -10.74
CA ALA A 88 17.22 4.66 -9.68
C ALA A 88 15.78 5.16 -9.91
N LEU A 89 15.43 5.59 -11.13
CA LEU A 89 14.07 5.99 -11.49
C LEU A 89 13.05 4.85 -11.30
N LYS A 90 13.40 3.62 -11.70
CA LYS A 90 12.55 2.44 -11.45
C LYS A 90 12.30 2.21 -9.96
N ARG A 91 13.34 2.38 -9.12
CA ARG A 91 13.19 2.26 -7.66
C ARG A 91 12.26 3.32 -7.10
N ILE A 92 12.41 4.57 -7.53
CA ILE A 92 11.53 5.67 -7.12
C ILE A 92 10.07 5.36 -7.50
N LEU A 93 9.83 4.85 -8.71
CA LEU A 93 8.50 4.49 -9.18
C LEU A 93 7.86 3.38 -8.32
N ILE A 94 8.63 2.38 -7.89
CA ILE A 94 8.18 1.34 -6.95
C ILE A 94 7.86 1.95 -5.58
N CYS A 95 8.67 2.88 -5.08
CA CYS A 95 8.41 3.57 -3.80
C CYS A 95 7.09 4.37 -3.82
N VAL A 96 6.76 5.06 -4.92
CA VAL A 96 5.49 5.80 -5.05
C VAL A 96 4.28 4.86 -4.91
N VAL A 97 4.34 3.67 -5.53
CA VAL A 97 3.28 2.66 -5.39
C VAL A 97 3.20 2.12 -3.96
N GLY A 98 4.36 1.91 -3.31
CA GLY A 98 4.42 1.51 -1.90
C GLY A 98 3.74 2.53 -0.98
N ILE A 99 4.04 3.82 -1.16
CA ILE A 99 3.42 4.92 -0.40
C ILE A 99 1.89 4.93 -0.60
N GLY A 100 1.42 4.76 -1.84
CA GLY A 100 -0.02 4.68 -2.12
C GLY A 100 -0.71 3.51 -1.42
N THR A 101 -0.04 2.35 -1.36
CA THR A 101 -0.59 1.16 -0.69
C THR A 101 -0.62 1.33 0.83
N THR A 102 0.45 1.88 1.43
CA THR A 102 0.50 2.16 2.88
C THR A 102 -0.60 3.13 3.30
N SER A 103 -0.90 4.15 2.49
CA SER A 103 -2.02 5.07 2.73
C SER A 103 -3.36 4.36 2.79
N ALA A 104 -3.62 3.48 1.82
CA ALA A 104 -4.87 2.74 1.76
C ALA A 104 -5.04 1.83 2.98
N VAL A 105 -3.96 1.18 3.45
CA VAL A 105 -3.97 0.34 4.66
C VAL A 105 -4.24 1.18 5.91
N ILE A 106 -3.64 2.37 6.03
CA ILE A 106 -3.87 3.27 7.17
C ILE A 106 -5.32 3.77 7.16
N ASN A 107 -5.85 4.16 6.00
CA ASN A 107 -7.26 4.57 5.87
C ASN A 107 -8.23 3.42 6.20
N LEU A 108 -7.89 2.19 5.80
CA LEU A 108 -8.67 1.00 6.16
C LEU A 108 -8.66 0.74 7.68
N LEU A 109 -7.49 0.86 8.32
CA LEU A 109 -7.35 0.74 9.77
C LEU A 109 -8.16 1.82 10.49
N LEU A 110 -8.06 3.07 10.05
CA LEU A 110 -8.84 4.19 10.62
C LEU A 110 -10.35 3.99 10.43
N SER A 111 -10.79 3.38 9.33
CA SER A 111 -12.20 3.06 9.08
C SER A 111 -12.76 2.01 10.04
N TYR A 112 -11.93 1.16 10.63
CA TYR A 112 -12.36 0.16 11.62
C TYR A 112 -12.60 0.76 13.02
N TYR A 113 -12.06 1.96 13.28
CA TYR A 113 -12.26 2.69 14.53
C TYR A 113 -13.38 3.73 14.46
N LYS A 114 -14.07 3.83 13.31
CA LYS A 114 -15.18 4.76 13.06
C LYS A 114 -16.53 4.09 13.28
#